data_AF-A0A5Q0GRM9-F1
#
_entry.id   AF-A0A5Q0GRM9-F1
#
_cell.length_a   1.000
_cell.length_b   1.000
_cell.length_c   1.000
_cell.angle_alpha   90.00
_cell.angle_beta   90.00
_cell.angle_gamma   90.00
#
_symmetry.space_group_name_H-M   'P 1'
#
loop_
_entity.id
_entity.type
_entity.pdbx_description
1 polymer ?
#
loop_
_entity_poly.entity_id
_entity_poly.type
_entity_poly.pdbx_seq_one_letter_code
_entity_poly.pdbx_strand_id
1 'polypeptide(L)'
;MLPKVLGVAVLALVLVRSGDLWHLVGDWWGGRLTGDSTVLGWKLRYWGRLGKSCQFTGGVTVVLKIIGPERFSEWSAAWEARRERALTAVEQAVAVYPLTALRQAMGTSLVRTRHYAIPEGGSWSREEVWTGGPPHVGTAPVDQAEVDAWHTAALTAVESAHGCAEPHHPEACPEQIAFARAAVDRFLRERLGPAEWNRVTALSTTVLNAPILFRASQAGVVILLMLAGGLYALRMASAPGTALLMLIVCAGAFALGLVVVGTEDPPRSRRDVAVFRRVVRLWTAPVAAAMRGLAILLVKARPGHAVEWFAFWAFLVGFGLDFLAS
;
A
#
# COMPACT_ATOMS: atom_id res chain seq x y z
N MET A 1 -5.84 39.92 -5.63
CA MET A 1 -7.20 40.51 -5.50
C MET A 1 -8.29 39.46 -5.29
N LEU A 2 -8.23 38.29 -5.96
CA LEU A 2 -9.22 37.20 -5.83
C LEU A 2 -9.64 36.78 -4.39
N PRO A 3 -8.73 36.64 -3.39
CA PRO A 3 -9.15 36.23 -2.04
C PRO A 3 -9.94 37.32 -1.29
N LYS A 4 -9.69 38.61 -1.60
CA LYS A 4 -10.47 39.71 -1.04
C LYS A 4 -11.88 39.73 -1.65
N VAL A 5 -12.00 39.45 -2.95
CA VAL A 5 -13.29 39.36 -3.65
C VAL A 5 -14.11 38.17 -3.17
N LEU A 6 -13.49 37.01 -2.93
CA LEU A 6 -14.17 35.83 -2.39
C LEU A 6 -14.65 36.07 -0.95
N GLY A 7 -13.83 36.71 -0.10
CA GLY A 7 -14.23 37.09 1.25
C GLY A 7 -15.39 38.08 1.26
N VAL A 8 -15.38 39.07 0.36
CA VAL A 8 -16.49 40.01 0.19
C VAL A 8 -17.74 39.33 -0.36
N ALA A 9 -17.62 38.37 -1.27
CA ALA A 9 -18.77 37.63 -1.82
C ALA A 9 -19.40 36.69 -0.78
N VAL A 10 -18.60 36.01 0.04
CA VAL A 10 -19.10 35.18 1.16
C VAL A 10 -19.74 36.07 2.22
N LEU A 11 -19.09 37.19 2.59
CA LEU A 11 -19.66 38.16 3.52
C LEU A 11 -20.95 38.77 2.99
N ALA A 12 -21.02 39.11 1.70
CA ALA A 12 -22.22 39.61 1.04
C ALA A 12 -23.31 38.55 0.97
N LEU A 13 -23.00 37.28 0.71
CA LEU A 13 -23.98 36.18 0.75
C LEU A 13 -24.55 35.98 2.15
N VAL A 14 -23.69 36.04 3.17
CA VAL A 14 -24.06 35.97 4.59
C VAL A 14 -24.92 37.17 5.00
N LEU A 15 -24.58 38.37 4.54
CA LEU A 15 -25.33 39.61 4.80
C LEU A 15 -26.68 39.64 4.06
N VAL A 16 -26.73 39.22 2.80
CA VAL A 16 -27.97 39.20 1.99
C VAL A 16 -28.95 38.15 2.49
N ARG A 17 -28.48 37.08 3.13
CA ARG A 17 -29.30 36.01 3.71
C ARG A 17 -29.35 36.03 5.24
N SER A 18 -28.94 37.15 5.86
CA SER A 18 -28.87 37.24 7.31
C SER A 18 -30.23 37.04 7.98
N GLY A 19 -31.33 37.42 7.32
CA GLY A 19 -32.69 37.20 7.83
C GLY A 19 -33.02 35.72 8.07
N ASP A 20 -32.80 34.87 7.06
CA ASP A 20 -33.02 33.42 7.16
C ASP A 20 -32.10 32.80 8.23
N LEU A 21 -30.85 33.28 8.30
CA LEU A 21 -29.87 32.85 9.31
C LEU A 21 -30.29 33.24 10.73
N TRP A 22 -30.77 34.46 10.94
CA TRP A 22 -31.22 34.92 12.27
C TRP A 22 -32.47 34.18 12.74
N HIS A 23 -33.40 33.86 11.83
CA HIS A 23 -34.52 32.97 12.15
C HIS A 23 -34.03 31.59 12.56
N LEU A 24 -33.06 31.03 11.83
CA LEU A 24 -32.47 29.74 12.17
C LEU A 24 -31.78 29.75 13.53
N VAL A 25 -31.01 30.81 13.84
CA VAL A 25 -30.37 31.00 15.15
C VAL A 25 -31.43 31.14 16.25
N GLY A 26 -32.53 31.85 15.99
CA GLY A 26 -33.65 31.98 16.91
C GLY A 26 -34.37 30.65 17.19
N ASP A 27 -34.53 29.81 16.17
CA ASP A 27 -35.07 28.46 16.31
C ASP A 27 -34.11 27.50 17.01
N TRP A 28 -32.81 27.68 16.80
CA TRP A 28 -31.76 26.93 17.48
C TRP A 28 -31.78 27.26 18.97
N TRP A 29 -31.74 28.55 19.30
CA TRP A 29 -31.80 29.04 20.67
C TRP A 29 -33.09 28.64 21.39
N GLY A 30 -34.21 28.55 20.65
CA GLY A 30 -35.49 28.09 21.16
C GLY A 30 -35.65 26.57 21.27
N GLY A 31 -34.64 25.78 20.90
CA GLY A 31 -34.71 24.31 20.88
C GLY A 31 -35.71 23.74 19.87
N ARG A 32 -36.12 24.52 18.87
CA ARG A 32 -37.10 24.14 17.83
C ARG A 32 -36.46 23.54 16.58
N LEU A 33 -35.14 23.56 16.50
CA LEU A 33 -34.39 23.01 15.38
C LEU A 33 -34.40 21.48 15.45
N THR A 34 -35.00 20.85 14.44
CA THR A 34 -35.03 19.40 14.30
C THR A 34 -34.00 18.96 13.29
N GLY A 35 -33.53 17.71 13.36
CA GLY A 35 -32.53 17.17 12.43
C GLY A 35 -32.94 17.18 10.95
N ASP A 36 -34.24 17.34 10.67
CA ASP A 36 -34.81 17.43 9.32
C ASP A 36 -35.01 18.87 8.82
N SER A 37 -34.75 19.89 9.64
CA SER A 37 -34.76 21.28 9.21
C SER A 37 -33.80 21.48 8.04
N THR A 38 -34.25 22.27 7.05
CA THR A 38 -33.47 22.54 5.84
C THR A 38 -32.99 23.99 5.81
N VAL A 39 -31.75 24.21 5.38
CA VAL A 39 -31.14 25.51 5.14
C VAL A 39 -30.74 25.56 3.68
N LEU A 40 -31.25 26.56 2.95
CA LEU A 40 -31.05 26.69 1.49
C LEU A 40 -31.42 25.42 0.72
N GLY A 41 -32.45 24.68 1.17
CA GLY A 41 -32.93 23.45 0.55
C GLY A 41 -32.15 22.18 0.92
N TRP A 42 -31.14 22.25 1.80
CA TRP A 42 -30.34 21.11 2.23
C TRP A 42 -30.56 20.82 3.71
N LYS A 43 -30.64 19.54 4.11
CA LYS A 43 -30.79 19.16 5.53
C LYS A 43 -29.62 19.68 6.36
N LEU A 44 -29.90 20.17 7.56
CA LEU A 44 -28.92 20.72 8.50
C LEU A 44 -27.73 19.76 8.76
N ARG A 45 -27.97 18.44 8.76
CA ARG A 45 -26.93 17.41 8.88
C ARG A 45 -25.84 17.50 7.80
N TYR A 46 -26.18 17.89 6.57
CA TYR A 46 -25.19 18.09 5.51
C TYR A 46 -24.32 19.30 5.78
N TRP A 47 -24.91 20.39 6.27
CA TRP A 47 -24.19 21.59 6.69
C TRP A 47 -23.21 21.31 7.82
N GLY A 48 -23.61 20.53 8.84
CA GLY A 48 -22.69 20.10 9.91
C GLY A 48 -21.50 19.28 9.38
N ARG A 49 -21.73 18.36 8.42
CA ARG A 49 -20.63 17.60 7.78
C ARG A 49 -19.68 18.48 6.97
N LEU A 50 -20.23 19.45 6.23
CA LEU A 50 -19.44 20.47 5.54
C LEU A 50 -18.64 21.30 6.55
N GLY A 51 -19.27 21.67 7.67
CA GLY A 51 -18.65 22.39 8.77
C GLY A 51 -17.41 21.68 9.31
N LYS A 52 -17.56 20.40 9.70
CA LYS A 52 -16.44 19.55 10.14
C LYS A 52 -15.36 19.40 9.08
N SER A 53 -15.72 19.30 7.80
CA SER A 53 -14.75 19.20 6.70
C SER A 53 -13.94 20.48 6.54
N CYS A 54 -14.58 21.65 6.68
CA CYS A 54 -13.91 22.94 6.65
C CYS A 54 -13.01 23.14 7.88
N GLN A 55 -13.46 22.76 9.08
CA GLN A 55 -12.63 22.77 10.29
C GLN A 55 -11.40 21.86 10.14
N PHE A 56 -11.59 20.63 9.65
CA PHE A 56 -10.50 19.69 9.39
C PHE A 56 -9.49 20.27 8.40
N THR A 57 -9.96 20.86 7.30
CA THR A 57 -9.08 21.51 6.31
C THR A 57 -8.28 22.64 6.95
N GLY A 58 -8.92 23.51 7.72
CA GLY A 58 -8.26 24.59 8.45
C GLY A 58 -7.20 24.06 9.43
N GLY A 59 -7.55 23.05 10.23
CA GLY A 59 -6.64 22.39 11.17
C GLY A 59 -5.45 21.72 10.48
N VAL A 60 -5.68 20.98 9.39
CA VAL A 60 -4.61 20.39 8.56
C VAL A 60 -3.68 21.49 8.06
N THR A 61 -4.18 22.64 7.65
CA THR A 61 -3.31 23.73 7.15
C THR A 61 -2.37 24.25 8.23
N VAL A 62 -2.83 24.34 9.49
CA VAL A 62 -1.99 24.70 10.64
C VAL A 62 -0.93 23.62 10.89
N VAL A 63 -1.30 22.35 10.87
CA VAL A 63 -0.35 21.23 11.03
C VAL A 63 0.70 21.24 9.92
N LEU A 64 0.28 21.43 8.66
CA LEU A 64 1.20 21.54 7.51
C LEU A 64 2.18 22.72 7.67
N LYS A 65 1.73 23.83 8.25
CA LYS A 65 2.58 24.98 8.55
C LYS A 65 3.60 24.67 9.67
N ILE A 66 3.17 23.97 10.73
CA ILE A 66 4.06 23.55 11.83
C ILE A 66 5.16 22.61 11.30
N ILE A 67 4.80 21.69 10.40
CA ILE A 67 5.76 20.78 9.77
C ILE A 67 6.79 21.55 8.94
N GLY A 68 6.35 22.59 8.22
CA GLY A 68 7.22 23.42 7.40
C GLY A 68 7.59 22.77 6.05
N PRO A 69 7.94 23.56 5.03
CA PRO A 69 8.25 23.06 3.69
C PRO A 69 9.54 22.22 3.64
N GLU A 70 10.50 22.47 4.52
CA GLU A 70 11.78 21.75 4.58
C GLU A 70 11.52 20.27 4.86
N ARG A 71 10.66 19.96 5.84
CA ARG A 71 10.28 18.58 6.16
C ARG A 71 9.58 17.87 5.00
N PHE A 72 8.72 18.55 4.26
CA PHE A 72 8.10 17.95 3.06
C PHE A 72 9.12 17.64 1.97
N SER A 73 10.13 18.50 1.80
CA SER A 73 11.22 18.24 0.85
C SER A 73 12.08 17.04 1.29
N GLU A 74 12.44 16.97 2.58
CA GLU A 74 13.14 15.83 3.18
C GLU A 74 12.34 14.54 3.03
N TRP A 75 11.04 14.57 3.31
CA TRP A 75 10.17 13.41 3.17
C TRP A 75 9.99 12.98 1.72
N SER A 76 9.84 13.92 0.78
CA SER A 76 9.78 13.61 -0.65
C SER A 76 11.07 12.93 -1.12
N ALA A 77 12.22 13.46 -0.72
CA ALA A 77 13.52 12.87 -1.06
C ALA A 77 13.70 11.48 -0.42
N ALA A 78 13.35 11.34 0.86
CA ALA A 78 13.40 10.07 1.57
C ALA A 78 12.44 9.03 0.95
N TRP A 79 11.27 9.46 0.49
CA TRP A 79 10.31 8.62 -0.21
C TRP A 79 10.85 8.15 -1.56
N GLU A 80 11.42 9.05 -2.35
CA GLU A 80 12.07 8.70 -3.63
C GLU A 80 13.23 7.72 -3.41
N ALA A 81 14.09 7.96 -2.42
CA ALA A 81 15.19 7.06 -2.08
C ALA A 81 14.70 5.69 -1.57
N ARG A 82 13.60 5.63 -0.82
CA ARG A 82 12.97 4.35 -0.43
C ARG A 82 12.39 3.62 -1.64
N ARG A 83 11.74 4.34 -2.55
CA ARG A 83 11.19 3.77 -3.79
C ARG A 83 12.28 3.18 -4.66
N GLU A 84 13.36 3.91 -4.93
CA GLU A 84 14.46 3.40 -5.76
C GLU A 84 15.11 2.18 -5.11
N ARG A 85 15.33 2.19 -3.78
CA ARG A 85 15.81 1.00 -3.06
C ARG A 85 14.87 -0.20 -3.19
N ALA A 86 13.56 0.01 -3.09
CA ALA A 86 12.58 -1.05 -3.27
C ALA A 86 12.58 -1.61 -4.71
N LEU A 87 12.68 -0.74 -5.72
CA LEU A 87 12.78 -1.16 -7.12
C LEU A 87 14.07 -1.95 -7.38
N THR A 88 15.21 -1.49 -6.87
CA THR A 88 16.48 -2.23 -6.96
C THR A 88 16.40 -3.58 -6.24
N ALA A 89 15.77 -3.64 -5.07
CA ALA A 89 15.58 -4.89 -4.34
C ALA A 89 14.70 -5.88 -5.14
N VAL A 90 13.63 -5.40 -5.79
CA VAL A 90 12.79 -6.24 -6.66
C VAL A 90 13.55 -6.72 -7.89
N GLU A 91 14.38 -5.87 -8.51
CA GLU A 91 15.22 -6.25 -9.65
C GLU A 91 16.22 -7.34 -9.26
N GLN A 92 16.88 -7.16 -8.11
CA GLN A 92 17.75 -8.19 -7.54
C GLN A 92 16.97 -9.46 -7.22
N ALA A 93 15.74 -9.33 -6.71
CA ALA A 93 14.89 -10.47 -6.41
C ALA A 93 14.54 -11.29 -7.64
N VAL A 94 14.13 -10.64 -8.73
CA VAL A 94 13.79 -11.34 -9.97
C VAL A 94 15.01 -11.97 -10.64
N ALA A 95 16.17 -11.31 -10.57
CA ALA A 95 17.41 -11.89 -11.09
C ALA A 95 17.77 -13.22 -10.40
N VAL A 96 17.34 -13.40 -9.14
CA VAL A 96 17.64 -14.56 -8.31
C VAL A 96 16.43 -15.51 -8.22
N TYR A 97 15.23 -15.07 -8.62
CA TYR A 97 13.99 -15.83 -8.51
C TYR A 97 14.08 -17.24 -9.13
N PRO A 98 14.66 -17.45 -10.33
CA PRO A 98 14.82 -18.80 -10.87
C PRO A 98 15.61 -19.74 -9.95
N LEU A 99 16.65 -19.21 -9.29
CA LEU A 99 17.48 -19.98 -8.34
C LEU A 99 16.73 -20.24 -7.03
N THR A 100 16.00 -19.26 -6.51
CA THR A 100 15.18 -19.45 -5.30
C THR A 100 14.04 -20.45 -5.56
N ALA A 101 13.40 -20.37 -6.72
CA ALA A 101 12.37 -21.31 -7.16
C ALA A 101 12.93 -22.71 -7.34
N LEU A 102 14.11 -22.84 -7.96
CA LEU A 102 14.82 -24.12 -8.09
C LEU A 102 15.19 -24.68 -6.71
N ARG A 103 15.77 -23.86 -5.81
CA ARG A 103 16.10 -24.25 -4.43
C ARG A 103 14.88 -24.79 -3.69
N GLN A 104 13.74 -24.09 -3.79
CA GLN A 104 12.49 -24.54 -3.20
C GLN A 104 12.00 -25.84 -3.84
N ALA A 105 12.01 -25.94 -5.18
CA ALA A 105 11.58 -27.12 -5.91
C ALA A 105 12.42 -28.36 -5.54
N MET A 106 13.74 -28.21 -5.44
CA MET A 106 14.68 -29.23 -4.98
C MET A 106 14.44 -29.63 -3.52
N GLY A 107 14.12 -28.68 -2.65
CA GLY A 107 13.72 -28.99 -1.27
C GLY A 107 12.44 -29.81 -1.23
N THR A 108 11.41 -29.38 -1.98
CA THR A 108 10.11 -30.06 -2.05
C THR A 108 10.14 -31.40 -2.76
N SER A 109 11.13 -31.64 -3.63
CA SER A 109 11.30 -32.92 -4.32
C SER A 109 11.91 -33.98 -3.41
N LEU A 110 12.65 -33.59 -2.36
CA LEU A 110 13.17 -34.49 -1.34
C LEU A 110 12.22 -34.64 -0.14
N VAL A 111 11.64 -33.52 0.32
CA VAL A 111 10.75 -33.48 1.49
C VAL A 111 9.53 -32.63 1.15
N ARG A 112 8.35 -33.25 1.13
CA ARG A 112 7.10 -32.57 0.82
C ARG A 112 6.28 -32.31 2.08
N THR A 113 5.84 -31.07 2.25
CA THR A 113 4.83 -30.73 3.27
C THR A 113 3.44 -31.12 2.77
N ARG A 114 2.75 -31.98 3.50
CA ARG A 114 1.37 -32.40 3.26
C ARG A 114 0.46 -31.74 4.27
N HIS A 115 -0.52 -30.98 3.77
CA HIS A 115 -1.52 -30.32 4.60
C HIS A 115 -2.75 -31.21 4.71
N TYR A 116 -3.23 -31.37 5.94
CA TYR A 116 -4.42 -32.13 6.28
C TYR A 116 -5.45 -31.19 6.90
N ALA A 117 -6.66 -31.21 6.37
CA ALA A 117 -7.79 -30.52 6.98
C ALA A 117 -8.31 -31.33 8.16
N ILE A 118 -8.57 -30.66 9.27
CA ILE A 118 -9.23 -31.22 10.45
C ILE A 118 -10.73 -30.93 10.30
N PRO A 119 -11.63 -31.92 10.48
CA PRO A 119 -13.07 -31.72 10.33
C PRO A 119 -13.66 -30.55 11.14
N GLU A 120 -13.02 -30.18 12.25
CA GLU A 120 -13.45 -29.10 13.17
C GLU A 120 -12.93 -27.70 12.78
N GLY A 121 -12.40 -27.51 11.57
CA GLY A 121 -11.96 -26.20 11.09
C GLY A 121 -10.50 -25.85 11.38
N GLY A 122 -9.66 -26.86 11.64
CA GLY A 122 -8.21 -26.72 11.78
C GLY A 122 -7.44 -27.25 10.56
N SER A 123 -6.14 -27.00 10.53
CA SER A 123 -5.22 -27.64 9.59
C SER A 123 -3.96 -28.05 10.33
N TRP A 124 -3.44 -29.23 10.05
CA TRP A 124 -2.09 -29.62 10.45
C TRP A 124 -1.26 -29.97 9.22
N SER A 125 0.06 -29.87 9.33
CA SER A 125 0.99 -30.18 8.26
C SER A 125 1.99 -31.22 8.71
N ARG A 126 2.35 -32.14 7.82
CA ARG A 126 3.36 -33.18 8.01
C ARG A 126 4.42 -33.05 6.93
N GLU A 127 5.68 -33.31 7.26
CA GLU A 127 6.75 -33.38 6.27
C GLU A 127 7.05 -34.86 5.99
N GLU A 128 6.97 -35.27 4.72
CA GLU A 128 7.17 -36.67 4.28
C GLU A 128 8.34 -36.70 3.28
N VAL A 129 9.20 -37.72 3.35
CA VAL A 129 10.22 -37.95 2.32
C VAL A 129 9.49 -38.28 1.02
N TRP A 130 9.78 -37.52 -0.05
CA TRP A 130 9.05 -37.60 -1.31
C TRP A 130 9.88 -38.32 -2.36
N THR A 131 9.32 -39.37 -2.96
CA THR A 131 9.98 -40.19 -4.00
C THR A 131 9.56 -39.79 -5.43
N GLY A 132 9.12 -38.54 -5.62
CA GLY A 132 8.78 -38.04 -6.96
C GLY A 132 10.01 -37.82 -7.84
N GLY A 133 9.75 -37.37 -9.07
CA GLY A 133 10.82 -37.06 -10.02
C GLY A 133 11.63 -35.81 -9.66
N PRO A 134 12.80 -35.62 -10.30
CA PRO A 134 13.62 -34.44 -10.12
C PRO A 134 12.86 -33.15 -10.51
N PRO A 135 13.16 -32.02 -9.86
CA PRO A 135 12.55 -30.75 -10.20
C PRO A 135 13.07 -30.24 -11.56
N HIS A 136 12.24 -29.50 -12.28
CA HIS A 136 12.67 -28.85 -13.51
C HIS A 136 13.44 -27.55 -13.21
N VAL A 137 14.62 -27.38 -13.82
CA VAL A 137 15.47 -26.18 -13.68
C VAL A 137 14.83 -24.89 -14.19
N GLY A 138 13.89 -24.99 -15.14
CA GLY A 138 13.23 -23.83 -15.74
C GLY A 138 14.22 -22.87 -16.39
N THR A 139 14.37 -21.67 -15.81
CA THR A 139 15.28 -20.62 -16.30
C THR A 139 16.52 -20.43 -15.42
N ALA A 140 16.74 -21.31 -14.44
CA ALA A 140 17.93 -21.27 -13.60
C ALA A 140 19.19 -21.60 -14.43
N PRO A 141 20.34 -20.97 -14.14
CA PRO A 141 21.62 -21.24 -14.79
C PRO A 141 22.27 -22.54 -14.29
N VAL A 142 21.51 -23.62 -14.25
CA VAL A 142 21.97 -24.95 -13.82
C VAL A 142 21.52 -25.97 -14.87
N ASP A 143 22.40 -26.92 -15.19
CA ASP A 143 22.09 -27.97 -16.16
C ASP A 143 21.07 -28.97 -15.58
N GLN A 144 20.07 -29.36 -16.39
CA GLN A 144 19.02 -30.27 -15.95
C GLN A 144 19.58 -31.67 -15.63
N ALA A 145 20.53 -32.18 -16.41
CA ALA A 145 21.09 -33.51 -16.18
C ALA A 145 21.88 -33.57 -14.86
N GLU A 146 22.50 -32.45 -14.46
CA GLU A 146 23.16 -32.34 -13.15
C GLU A 146 22.16 -32.36 -11.99
N VAL A 147 21.01 -31.70 -12.15
CA VAL A 147 19.93 -31.74 -11.15
C VAL A 147 19.33 -33.14 -11.05
N ASP A 148 19.14 -33.83 -12.18
CA ASP A 148 18.62 -35.21 -12.21
C ASP A 148 19.58 -36.19 -11.51
N ALA A 149 20.88 -36.05 -11.79
CA ALA A 149 21.93 -36.85 -11.15
C ALA A 149 22.02 -36.57 -9.65
N TRP A 150 22.01 -35.28 -9.25
CA TRP A 150 21.97 -34.88 -7.85
C TRP A 150 20.75 -35.42 -7.13
N HIS A 151 19.56 -35.31 -7.75
CA HIS A 151 18.30 -35.73 -7.15
C HIS A 151 18.31 -37.22 -6.82
N THR A 152 18.75 -38.04 -7.78
CA THR A 152 18.88 -39.49 -7.61
C THR A 152 19.79 -39.83 -6.43
N ALA A 153 20.97 -39.19 -6.35
CA ALA A 153 21.92 -39.42 -5.26
C ALA A 153 21.41 -38.92 -3.91
N ALA A 154 20.77 -37.74 -3.88
CA ALA A 154 20.25 -37.12 -2.68
C ALA A 154 19.06 -37.90 -2.09
N LEU A 155 18.20 -38.46 -2.94
CA LEU A 155 17.06 -39.27 -2.51
C LEU A 155 17.51 -40.57 -1.82
N THR A 156 18.48 -41.28 -2.39
CA THR A 156 19.06 -42.47 -1.73
C THR A 156 19.74 -42.11 -0.40
N ALA A 157 20.40 -40.95 -0.33
CA ALA A 157 21.08 -40.52 0.88
C ALA A 157 20.11 -40.07 1.99
N VAL A 158 19.02 -39.36 1.65
CA VAL A 158 18.08 -38.85 2.66
C VAL A 158 17.35 -39.97 3.40
N GLU A 159 17.08 -41.09 2.72
CA GLU A 159 16.47 -42.28 3.35
C GLU A 159 17.32 -42.87 4.47
N SER A 160 18.65 -42.72 4.40
CA SER A 160 19.61 -43.22 5.40
C SER A 160 20.20 -42.12 6.29
N ALA A 161 19.87 -40.85 6.06
CA ALA A 161 20.41 -39.70 6.78
C ALA A 161 19.65 -39.42 8.09
N HIS A 162 19.53 -40.43 8.95
CA HIS A 162 18.97 -40.27 10.30
C HIS A 162 19.49 -41.32 11.28
N GLY A 163 19.60 -40.93 12.55
CA GLY A 163 19.96 -41.80 13.67
C GLY A 163 18.80 -42.05 14.64
N CYS A 164 17.56 -41.72 14.29
CA CYS A 164 16.43 -41.93 15.19
C CYS A 164 16.15 -43.42 15.43
N ALA A 165 15.86 -43.76 16.68
CA ALA A 165 15.64 -45.15 17.12
C ALA A 165 14.25 -45.69 16.72
N GLU A 166 13.35 -44.83 16.25
CA GLU A 166 12.02 -45.23 15.82
C GLU A 166 12.07 -45.99 14.48
N PRO A 167 11.26 -47.05 14.32
CA PRO A 167 11.14 -47.76 13.04
C PRO A 167 10.80 -46.77 11.92
N HIS A 168 11.37 -46.94 10.72
CA HIS A 168 11.17 -46.06 9.56
C HIS A 168 9.71 -45.61 9.40
N HIS A 169 9.39 -44.42 9.92
CA HIS A 169 8.09 -43.80 9.76
C HIS A 169 8.07 -43.09 8.40
N PRO A 170 6.90 -42.98 7.75
CA PRO A 170 6.77 -42.22 6.51
C PRO A 170 7.02 -40.71 6.70
N GLU A 171 7.18 -40.24 7.93
CA GLU A 171 7.55 -38.86 8.25
C GLU A 171 9.04 -38.64 8.09
N ALA A 172 9.41 -37.52 7.46
CA ALA A 172 10.77 -37.05 7.50
C ALA A 172 11.06 -36.55 8.92
N CYS A 173 12.04 -37.17 9.61
CA CYS A 173 12.48 -36.66 10.89
C CYS A 173 13.30 -35.36 10.73
N PRO A 174 13.53 -34.57 11.81
CA PRO A 174 14.28 -33.32 11.74
C PRO A 174 15.68 -33.46 11.11
N GLU A 175 16.35 -34.60 11.29
CA GLU A 175 17.67 -34.88 10.71
C GLU A 175 17.58 -35.03 9.19
N GLN A 176 16.56 -35.73 8.67
CA GLN A 176 16.32 -35.86 7.23
C GLN A 176 15.96 -34.52 6.58
N ILE A 177 15.13 -33.71 7.26
CA ILE A 177 14.78 -32.36 6.80
C ILE A 177 16.03 -31.48 6.75
N ALA A 178 16.86 -31.52 7.79
CA ALA A 178 18.12 -30.78 7.85
C ALA A 178 19.10 -31.26 6.75
N PHE A 179 19.21 -32.58 6.55
CA PHE A 179 20.03 -33.17 5.49
C PHE A 179 19.57 -32.71 4.11
N ALA A 180 18.26 -32.81 3.81
CA ALA A 180 17.70 -32.41 2.52
C ALA A 180 18.01 -30.93 2.22
N ARG A 181 17.78 -30.03 3.20
CA ARG A 181 18.13 -28.61 3.06
C ARG A 181 19.62 -28.40 2.82
N ALA A 182 20.48 -29.09 3.58
CA ALA A 182 21.92 -29.00 3.43
C ALA A 182 22.42 -29.55 2.09
N ALA A 183 21.80 -30.61 1.56
CA ALA A 183 22.14 -31.21 0.27
C ALA A 183 21.80 -30.26 -0.89
N VAL A 184 20.63 -29.61 -0.84
CA VAL A 184 20.24 -28.57 -1.81
C VAL A 184 21.21 -27.38 -1.75
N ASP A 185 21.48 -26.89 -0.54
CA ASP A 185 22.36 -25.72 -0.34
C ASP A 185 23.80 -26.01 -0.78
N ARG A 186 24.29 -27.23 -0.54
CA ARG A 186 25.61 -27.67 -1.00
C ARG A 186 25.68 -27.70 -2.52
N PHE A 187 24.73 -28.37 -3.17
CA PHE A 187 24.67 -28.46 -4.64
C PHE A 187 24.66 -27.07 -5.29
N LEU A 188 23.78 -26.18 -4.83
CA LEU A 188 23.69 -24.82 -5.37
C LEU A 188 24.96 -24.03 -5.08
N ARG A 189 25.58 -24.16 -3.90
CA ARG A 189 26.83 -23.45 -3.58
C ARG A 189 28.01 -23.90 -4.42
N GLU A 190 28.09 -25.19 -4.79
CA GLU A 190 29.17 -25.71 -5.64
C GLU A 190 29.05 -25.22 -7.08
N ARG A 191 27.83 -24.96 -7.56
CA ARG A 191 27.58 -24.52 -8.95
C ARG A 191 27.45 -23.01 -9.10
N LEU A 192 27.06 -22.31 -8.05
CA LEU A 192 26.95 -20.86 -8.03
C LEU A 192 28.22 -20.23 -7.47
N GLY A 193 28.66 -19.12 -8.07
CA GLY A 193 29.73 -18.33 -7.50
C GLY A 193 29.35 -17.77 -6.11
N PRO A 194 30.31 -17.41 -5.25
CA PRO A 194 30.04 -16.88 -3.91
C PRO A 194 29.06 -15.69 -3.90
N ALA A 195 29.16 -14.82 -4.92
CA ALA A 195 28.29 -13.65 -5.06
C ALA A 195 26.84 -14.00 -5.44
N GLU A 196 26.60 -15.09 -6.17
CA GLU A 196 25.25 -15.57 -6.49
C GLU A 196 24.64 -16.31 -5.32
N TRP A 197 25.43 -17.17 -4.67
CA TRP A 197 25.02 -17.87 -3.45
C TRP A 197 24.59 -16.88 -2.36
N ASN A 198 25.42 -15.87 -2.08
CA ASN A 198 25.10 -14.83 -1.08
C ASN A 198 23.80 -14.07 -1.43
N ARG A 199 23.52 -13.88 -2.72
CA ARG A 199 22.27 -13.26 -3.18
C ARG A 199 21.08 -14.17 -2.92
N VAL A 200 21.15 -15.47 -3.26
CA VAL A 200 20.08 -16.45 -2.98
C VAL A 200 19.76 -16.49 -1.49
N THR A 201 20.78 -16.52 -0.63
CA THR A 201 20.59 -16.59 0.82
C THR A 201 20.05 -15.28 1.40
N ALA A 202 20.60 -14.12 1.04
CA ALA A 202 20.15 -12.81 1.54
C ALA A 202 18.71 -12.48 1.11
N LEU A 203 18.29 -12.97 -0.04
CA LEU A 203 16.99 -12.65 -0.59
C LEU A 203 15.88 -13.53 -0.02
N SER A 204 16.21 -14.78 0.37
CA SER A 204 15.28 -15.67 1.07
C SER A 204 14.74 -15.08 2.38
N THR A 205 15.53 -14.25 3.08
CA THR A 205 15.09 -13.52 4.29
C THR A 205 14.37 -12.20 3.98
N THR A 206 14.65 -11.59 2.83
CA THR A 206 14.15 -10.24 2.49
C THR A 206 12.81 -10.27 1.74
N VAL A 207 12.59 -11.26 0.85
CA VAL A 207 11.36 -11.38 0.04
C VAL A 207 10.12 -11.61 0.91
N LEU A 208 10.27 -12.27 2.06
CA LEU A 208 9.18 -12.42 3.05
C LEU A 208 8.66 -11.08 3.59
N ASN A 209 9.45 -10.01 3.53
CA ASN A 209 9.09 -8.69 4.08
C ASN A 209 8.66 -7.65 3.02
N ALA A 210 8.93 -7.88 1.73
CA ALA A 210 8.55 -6.98 0.63
C ALA A 210 7.03 -6.70 0.54
N PRO A 211 6.12 -7.65 0.82
CA PRO A 211 4.68 -7.39 0.84
C PRO A 211 4.26 -6.32 1.85
N ILE A 212 5.02 -6.15 2.95
CA ILE A 212 4.68 -5.21 4.03
C ILE A 212 4.87 -3.76 3.58
N LEU A 213 5.99 -3.46 2.93
CA LEU A 213 6.27 -2.12 2.37
C LEU A 213 5.26 -1.76 1.27
N PHE A 214 4.88 -2.75 0.47
CA PHE A 214 3.90 -2.57 -0.59
C PHE A 214 2.51 -2.30 -0.02
N ARG A 215 2.05 -3.09 0.96
CA ARG A 215 0.79 -2.87 1.70
C ARG A 215 0.75 -1.51 2.39
N ALA A 216 1.85 -1.06 3.01
CA ALA A 216 1.94 0.25 3.64
C ALA A 216 1.80 1.40 2.63
N SER A 217 2.41 1.26 1.45
CA SER A 217 2.25 2.24 0.37
C SER A 217 0.82 2.27 -0.19
N GLN A 218 0.10 1.13 -0.17
CA GLN A 218 -1.29 1.02 -0.67
C GLN A 218 -2.25 1.82 0.18
N ALA A 219 -2.11 1.71 1.50
CA ALA A 219 -2.88 2.55 2.43
C ALA A 219 -2.63 4.04 2.17
N GLY A 220 -1.37 4.44 1.95
CA GLY A 220 -1.01 5.83 1.67
C GLY A 220 -1.66 6.41 0.41
N VAL A 221 -1.67 5.67 -0.70
CA VAL A 221 -2.28 6.12 -1.96
C VAL A 221 -3.80 6.16 -1.86
N VAL A 222 -4.43 5.17 -1.23
CA VAL A 222 -5.88 5.17 -0.99
C VAL A 222 -6.28 6.39 -0.16
N ILE A 223 -5.56 6.68 0.93
CA ILE A 223 -5.82 7.85 1.76
C ILE A 223 -5.62 9.14 0.95
N LEU A 224 -4.56 9.25 0.15
CA LEU A 224 -4.30 10.46 -0.64
C LEU A 224 -5.38 10.68 -1.71
N LEU A 225 -5.85 9.62 -2.35
CA LEU A 225 -6.96 9.67 -3.33
C LEU A 225 -8.29 9.99 -2.66
N MET A 226 -8.55 9.47 -1.46
CA MET A 226 -9.72 9.84 -0.66
C MET A 226 -9.68 11.31 -0.24
N LEU A 227 -8.52 11.82 0.18
CA LEU A 227 -8.34 13.22 0.54
C LEU A 227 -8.48 14.14 -0.67
N ALA A 228 -7.88 13.79 -1.80
CA ALA A 228 -8.01 14.52 -3.06
C ALA A 228 -9.46 14.51 -3.57
N GLY A 229 -10.12 13.34 -3.51
CA GLY A 229 -11.53 13.18 -3.86
C GLY A 229 -12.45 13.96 -2.93
N GLY A 230 -12.17 13.98 -1.63
CA GLY A 230 -12.91 14.77 -0.64
C GLY A 230 -12.75 16.27 -0.86
N LEU A 231 -11.52 16.75 -1.03
CA LEU A 231 -11.21 18.16 -1.36
C LEU A 231 -11.84 18.59 -2.68
N TYR A 232 -11.87 17.71 -3.68
CA TYR A 232 -12.49 17.99 -4.97
C TYR A 232 -14.02 17.97 -4.88
N ALA A 233 -14.62 17.00 -4.19
CA ALA A 233 -16.07 16.95 -3.94
C ALA A 233 -16.57 18.18 -3.16
N LEU A 234 -15.80 18.63 -2.15
CA LEU A 234 -16.05 19.88 -1.42
C LEU A 234 -16.07 21.11 -2.33
N ARG A 235 -15.27 21.09 -3.41
CA ARG A 235 -15.19 22.18 -4.38
C ARG A 235 -16.30 22.13 -5.45
N MET A 236 -16.95 20.98 -5.62
CA MET A 236 -17.70 20.64 -6.84
C MET A 236 -19.17 20.30 -6.59
N ALA A 237 -19.67 20.44 -5.36
CA ALA A 237 -21.07 20.27 -4.97
C ALA A 237 -22.09 21.18 -5.71
N SER A 238 -21.67 21.89 -6.76
CA SER A 238 -22.47 22.81 -7.56
C SER A 238 -22.65 22.40 -9.04
N ALA A 239 -22.11 21.27 -9.54
CA ALA A 239 -22.21 20.92 -10.98
C ALA A 239 -22.51 19.43 -11.27
N PRO A 240 -23.64 19.08 -11.94
CA PRO A 240 -24.13 17.70 -12.08
C PRO A 240 -23.34 16.79 -13.05
N GLY A 241 -22.49 17.32 -13.94
CA GLY A 241 -21.70 16.50 -14.88
C GLY A 241 -20.48 15.78 -14.26
N THR A 242 -20.23 15.97 -12.98
CA THR A 242 -18.91 15.73 -12.36
C THR A 242 -18.84 14.46 -11.52
N ALA A 243 -20.00 13.90 -11.16
CA ALA A 243 -20.13 12.61 -10.49
C ALA A 243 -19.57 11.46 -11.36
N LEU A 244 -19.79 11.51 -12.68
CA LEU A 244 -19.29 10.50 -13.61
C LEU A 244 -17.74 10.50 -13.66
N LEU A 245 -17.12 11.68 -13.72
CA LEU A 245 -15.66 11.79 -13.70
C LEU A 245 -15.07 11.25 -12.39
N MET A 246 -15.71 11.55 -11.25
CA MET A 246 -15.25 11.04 -9.96
C MET A 246 -15.40 9.52 -9.86
N LEU A 247 -16.49 8.96 -10.39
CA LEU A 247 -16.72 7.52 -10.43
C LEU A 247 -15.69 6.83 -11.34
N ILE A 248 -15.31 7.46 -12.46
CA ILE A 248 -14.22 6.98 -13.33
C ILE A 248 -12.86 7.02 -12.60
N VAL A 249 -12.55 8.09 -11.86
CA VAL A 249 -11.29 8.20 -11.10
C VAL A 249 -11.23 7.17 -9.98
N CYS A 250 -12.31 7.01 -9.22
CA CYS A 250 -12.40 6.02 -8.14
C CYS A 250 -12.37 4.59 -8.69
N ALA A 251 -13.10 4.30 -9.78
CA ALA A 251 -13.09 2.99 -10.43
C ALA A 251 -11.72 2.68 -11.04
N GLY A 252 -11.05 3.66 -11.64
CA GLY A 252 -9.69 3.52 -12.15
C GLY A 252 -8.68 3.26 -11.03
N ALA A 253 -8.78 3.97 -9.91
CA ALA A 253 -7.95 3.73 -8.73
C ALA A 253 -8.20 2.36 -8.11
N PHE A 254 -9.47 1.92 -8.04
CA PHE A 254 -9.86 0.62 -7.51
C PHE A 254 -9.43 -0.52 -8.42
N ALA A 255 -9.69 -0.45 -9.72
CA ALA A 255 -9.25 -1.44 -10.70
C ALA A 255 -7.71 -1.56 -10.72
N LEU A 256 -7.01 -0.43 -10.62
CA LEU A 256 -5.55 -0.43 -10.51
C LEU A 256 -5.10 -1.04 -9.17
N GLY A 257 -5.79 -0.76 -8.07
CA GLY A 257 -5.58 -1.42 -6.78
C GLY A 257 -5.76 -2.94 -6.85
N LEU A 258 -6.79 -3.42 -7.57
CA LEU A 258 -7.03 -4.85 -7.79
C LEU A 258 -5.96 -5.50 -8.66
N VAL A 259 -5.48 -4.86 -9.71
CA VAL A 259 -4.34 -5.37 -10.52
C VAL A 259 -3.10 -5.52 -9.64
N VAL A 260 -2.92 -4.58 -8.71
CA VAL A 260 -1.77 -4.52 -7.81
C VAL A 260 -1.87 -5.53 -6.65
N VAL A 261 -3.07 -5.78 -6.13
CA VAL A 261 -3.32 -6.82 -5.11
C VAL A 261 -3.32 -8.20 -5.75
N GLY A 262 -3.81 -8.34 -6.98
CA GLY A 262 -3.84 -9.60 -7.72
C GLY A 262 -2.44 -10.12 -8.12
N THR A 263 -1.39 -9.31 -8.01
CA THR A 263 0.00 -9.74 -8.20
C THR A 263 0.67 -10.06 -6.86
N GLU A 264 0.05 -10.89 -6.02
CA GLU A 264 0.74 -11.43 -4.84
C GLU A 264 1.94 -12.30 -5.23
N ASP A 265 1.92 -12.84 -6.45
CA ASP A 265 3.06 -13.50 -7.05
C ASP A 265 4.16 -12.49 -7.42
N PRO A 266 5.40 -12.69 -6.95
CA PRO A 266 6.52 -11.87 -7.38
C PRO A 266 6.70 -11.98 -8.90
N PRO A 267 7.11 -10.89 -9.58
CA PRO A 267 7.36 -10.90 -11.01
C PRO A 267 8.34 -12.02 -11.38
N ARG A 268 7.94 -12.93 -12.27
CA ARG A 268 8.71 -14.14 -12.61
C ARG A 268 9.61 -13.95 -13.82
N SER A 269 9.35 -12.93 -14.63
CA SER A 269 10.10 -12.64 -15.84
C SER A 269 10.66 -11.21 -15.86
N ARG A 270 11.65 -10.96 -16.73
CA ARG A 270 12.16 -9.61 -17.00
C ARG A 270 11.07 -8.66 -17.51
N ARG A 271 10.07 -9.18 -18.25
CA ARG A 271 8.93 -8.40 -18.71
C ARG A 271 8.05 -7.98 -17.52
N ASP A 272 7.80 -8.89 -16.58
CA ASP A 272 7.00 -8.60 -15.39
C ASP A 272 7.68 -7.55 -14.52
N VAL A 273 9.01 -7.57 -14.40
CA VAL A 273 9.78 -6.51 -13.71
C VAL A 273 9.61 -5.17 -14.41
N ALA A 274 9.72 -5.13 -15.72
CA ALA A 274 9.56 -3.89 -16.47
C ALA A 274 8.14 -3.30 -16.30
N VAL A 275 7.12 -4.17 -16.32
CA VAL A 275 5.73 -3.78 -16.05
C VAL A 275 5.57 -3.31 -14.60
N PHE A 276 6.05 -4.08 -13.63
CA PHE A 276 6.02 -3.74 -12.21
C PHE A 276 6.71 -2.39 -11.95
N ARG A 277 7.89 -2.14 -12.54
CA ARG A 277 8.61 -0.88 -12.43
C ARG A 277 7.79 0.29 -12.97
N ARG A 278 7.12 0.11 -14.11
CA ARG A 278 6.23 1.13 -14.69
C ARG A 278 5.04 1.38 -13.77
N VAL A 279 4.42 0.32 -13.25
CA VAL A 279 3.28 0.41 -12.33
C VAL A 279 3.68 1.15 -11.05
N VAL A 280 4.75 0.73 -10.38
CA VAL A 280 5.26 1.39 -9.16
C VAL A 280 5.61 2.85 -9.42
N ARG A 281 6.28 3.17 -10.54
CA ARG A 281 6.59 4.57 -10.89
C ARG A 281 5.32 5.37 -11.13
N LEU A 282 4.39 4.86 -11.94
CA LEU A 282 3.12 5.53 -12.24
C LEU A 282 2.31 5.78 -10.96
N TRP A 283 2.37 4.85 -10.00
CA TRP A 283 1.56 4.89 -8.80
C TRP A 283 2.17 5.71 -7.66
N THR A 284 3.50 5.74 -7.54
CA THR A 284 4.21 6.56 -6.55
C THR A 284 4.51 7.99 -7.03
N ALA A 285 4.51 8.24 -8.35
CA ALA A 285 4.74 9.57 -8.90
C ALA A 285 3.71 10.62 -8.44
N PRO A 286 2.40 10.33 -8.37
CA PRO A 286 1.42 11.26 -7.82
C PRO A 286 1.69 11.64 -6.36
N VAL A 287 2.16 10.70 -5.54
CA VAL A 287 2.49 10.96 -4.13
C VAL A 287 3.68 11.92 -4.04
N ALA A 288 4.75 11.65 -4.77
CA ALA A 288 5.91 12.54 -4.83
C ALA A 288 5.53 13.93 -5.39
N ALA A 289 4.75 13.98 -6.46
CA ALA A 289 4.25 15.22 -7.04
C ALA A 289 3.36 16.00 -6.07
N ALA A 290 2.50 15.33 -5.32
CA ALA A 290 1.66 15.94 -4.28
C ALA A 290 2.51 16.51 -3.14
N MET A 291 3.49 15.77 -2.63
CA MET A 291 4.40 16.27 -1.60
C MET A 291 5.21 17.48 -2.07
N ARG A 292 5.75 17.45 -3.30
CA ARG A 292 6.44 18.62 -3.89
C ARG A 292 5.49 19.80 -4.09
N GLY A 293 4.28 19.55 -4.56
CA GLY A 293 3.25 20.57 -4.73
C GLY A 293 2.89 21.24 -3.40
N LEU A 294 2.70 20.44 -2.35
CA LEU A 294 2.48 20.94 -0.99
C LEU A 294 3.68 21.75 -0.49
N ALA A 295 4.91 21.26 -0.70
CA ALA A 295 6.11 22.01 -0.33
C ALA A 295 6.15 23.37 -1.04
N ILE A 296 5.91 23.44 -2.36
CA ILE A 296 5.90 24.70 -3.11
C ILE A 296 4.80 25.65 -2.61
N LEU A 297 3.61 25.12 -2.31
CA LEU A 297 2.51 25.91 -1.76
C LEU A 297 2.85 26.47 -0.37
N LEU A 298 3.55 25.70 0.47
CA LEU A 298 3.96 26.09 1.82
C LEU A 298 5.17 27.03 1.82
N VAL A 299 6.17 26.85 0.96
CA VAL A 299 7.31 27.78 0.80
C VAL A 299 6.83 29.19 0.45
N LYS A 300 5.77 29.28 -0.36
CA LYS A 300 5.20 30.58 -0.73
C LYS A 300 4.36 31.19 0.39
N ALA A 301 3.93 30.42 1.39
CA ALA A 301 3.13 30.89 2.51
C ALA A 301 3.97 31.70 3.52
N ARG A 302 4.35 32.92 3.14
CA ARG A 302 4.82 33.95 4.08
C ARG A 302 3.68 34.32 5.04
N PRO A 303 3.96 34.77 6.27
CA PRO A 303 2.91 35.26 7.18
C PRO A 303 2.00 36.28 6.46
N GLY A 304 0.70 36.01 6.44
CA GLY A 304 -0.30 36.81 5.72
C GLY A 304 -0.66 36.29 4.32
N HIS A 305 -0.22 35.09 3.93
CA HIS A 305 -0.56 34.52 2.64
C HIS A 305 -2.05 34.14 2.54
N ALA A 306 -2.59 34.17 1.31
CA ALA A 306 -4.00 33.87 1.05
C ALA A 306 -4.45 32.48 1.54
N VAL A 307 -3.53 31.52 1.64
CA VAL A 307 -3.80 30.15 2.12
C VAL A 307 -4.05 30.14 3.62
N GLU A 308 -3.33 30.94 4.41
CA GLU A 308 -3.55 31.05 5.86
C GLU A 308 -4.89 31.70 6.15
N TRP A 309 -5.20 32.78 5.44
CA TRP A 309 -6.51 33.42 5.53
C TRP A 309 -7.62 32.48 5.09
N PHE A 310 -7.43 31.73 4.00
CA PHE A 310 -8.40 30.72 3.58
C PHE A 310 -8.60 29.65 4.67
N ALA A 311 -7.53 29.12 5.27
CA ALA A 311 -7.60 28.13 6.34
C ALA A 311 -8.33 28.67 7.57
N PHE A 312 -8.02 29.90 7.98
CA PHE A 312 -8.68 30.60 9.07
C PHE A 312 -10.18 30.80 8.79
N TRP A 313 -10.53 31.30 7.61
CA TRP A 313 -11.92 31.48 7.20
C TRP A 313 -12.65 30.14 7.07
N ALA A 314 -12.02 29.10 6.52
CA ALA A 314 -12.58 27.77 6.45
C ALA A 314 -12.83 27.21 7.85
N PHE A 315 -11.91 27.42 8.79
CA PHE A 315 -12.10 27.02 10.19
C PHE A 315 -13.26 27.77 10.84
N LEU A 316 -13.33 29.10 10.71
CA LEU A 316 -14.41 29.91 11.28
C LEU A 316 -15.79 29.58 10.68
N VAL A 317 -15.87 29.50 9.36
CA VAL A 317 -17.11 29.11 8.65
C VAL A 317 -17.49 27.70 9.06
N GLY A 318 -16.51 26.80 9.11
CA GLY A 318 -16.73 25.42 9.52
C GLY A 318 -17.24 25.29 10.95
N PHE A 319 -16.71 26.10 11.87
CA PHE A 319 -17.18 26.21 13.24
C PHE A 319 -18.62 26.71 13.31
N GLY A 320 -18.96 27.77 12.57
CA GLY A 320 -20.33 28.28 12.53
C GLY A 320 -21.34 27.26 11.98
N LEU A 321 -20.99 26.54 10.91
CA LEU A 321 -21.85 25.50 10.34
C LEU A 321 -22.04 24.29 11.26
N ASP A 322 -20.99 23.88 11.97
CA ASP A 322 -21.05 22.76 12.92
C ASP A 322 -21.83 23.14 14.19
N PHE A 323 -21.66 24.38 14.66
CA PHE A 323 -22.42 24.94 15.78
C PHE A 323 -23.92 25.01 15.49
N LEU A 324 -24.31 25.47 14.29
CA LEU A 324 -25.72 25.49 13.87
C LEU A 324 -26.33 24.10 13.72
N ALA A 325 -25.52 23.08 13.48
CA ALA A 325 -25.96 21.71 13.25
C ALA A 325 -25.93 20.82 14.51
N SER A 326 -25.37 21.33 15.62
CA SER A 326 -25.26 20.66 16.91
C SER A 326 -26.42 21.05 17.82
#